data_AF-A0A9P1IKE0-F1
#
_entry.id   AF-A0A9P1IKE0-F1
#
_cell.length_a   1.000
_cell.length_b   1.000
_cell.length_c   1.000
_cell.angle_alpha   90.00
_cell.angle_beta   90.00
_cell.angle_gamma   90.00
#
_symmetry.space_group_name_H-M   'P 1'
#
loop_
_entity.id
_entity.type
_entity.pdbx_description
1 polymer ?
#
loop_
_entity_poly.entity_id
_entity_poly.type
_entity_poly.pdbx_seq_one_letter_code
_entity_poly.pdbx_strand_id
1 'polypeptide(L)'
;MFSSEGKYRKTYRHQFDQLRDNENELPLSIIASRAVSRNIPLNEMQLNALSKSNDEYVDVDGFQQIITSKMAQKSLMKRMLYDIADPVMSKSQKVEVHSYIDAYSWCPPPLFILLITIAQVATFLVYFETETPSPFSRKRSIWTDCAGCYIHENHSLQPGILIFAPKLREEAWRFFSYQFLHAGLNHLLGNCIMQLLVGLPLEVAHKSWRIAPLYLLAVGSGALLQYAIDTKSLLVGASAGVYALIFAHIANVILNWHEMPFRWARVIVLGTFVSYDFGAAIWRRFYEEECDQISHSAHISGAITGLLFGYCILYNVVEHKIETIVRYLCIFLYSLFLVITITLVILRAPHSEPLWSSKCS
;
A
#
# COMPACT_ATOMS: atom_id res chain seq x y z
N MET A 1 -19.25 -6.04 16.13
CA MET A 1 -19.41 -6.67 14.80
C MET A 1 -18.13 -7.38 14.31
N PHE A 2 -17.20 -7.74 15.19
CA PHE A 2 -15.95 -8.42 14.79
C PHE A 2 -15.69 -9.61 15.72
N SER A 3 -16.53 -10.63 15.59
CA SER A 3 -16.19 -11.98 16.03
C SER A 3 -16.35 -12.85 14.80
N SER A 4 -15.24 -13.12 14.12
CA SER A 4 -15.17 -14.26 13.23
C SER A 4 -13.71 -14.68 13.13
N GLU A 5 -13.38 -15.85 13.65
CA GLU A 5 -12.31 -16.63 13.06
C GLU A 5 -12.51 -16.61 11.54
N GLY A 6 -11.48 -16.22 10.80
CA GLY A 6 -11.55 -16.08 9.35
C GLY A 6 -12.16 -17.32 8.70
N LYS A 7 -13.04 -17.11 7.70
CA LYS A 7 -13.75 -18.17 6.95
C LYS A 7 -12.83 -19.33 6.53
N TYR A 8 -11.57 -19.04 6.27
CA TYR A 8 -10.57 -20.00 5.77
C TYR A 8 -9.86 -20.78 6.90
N ARG A 9 -9.66 -20.19 8.08
CA ARG A 9 -9.14 -20.91 9.27
C ARG A 9 -10.09 -22.04 9.69
N LYS A 10 -11.40 -21.85 9.46
CA LYS A 10 -12.42 -22.86 9.77
C LYS A 10 -12.27 -24.15 8.96
N THR A 11 -11.83 -24.08 7.70
CA THR A 11 -11.69 -25.27 6.85
C THR A 11 -10.68 -26.26 7.43
N TYR A 12 -9.49 -25.77 7.74
CA TYR A 12 -8.42 -26.61 8.28
C TYR A 12 -8.65 -27.03 9.73
N ARG A 13 -9.24 -26.15 10.55
CA ARG A 13 -9.69 -26.53 11.90
C ARG A 13 -10.69 -27.69 11.83
N HIS A 14 -11.67 -27.60 10.94
CA HIS A 14 -12.67 -28.64 10.75
C HIS A 14 -12.04 -29.97 10.27
N GLN A 15 -11.08 -29.91 9.36
CA GLN A 15 -10.32 -31.10 8.95
C GLN A 15 -9.55 -31.73 10.12
N PHE A 16 -8.92 -30.91 10.98
CA PHE A 16 -8.25 -31.41 12.18
C PHE A 16 -9.22 -32.01 13.19
N ASP A 17 -10.37 -31.38 13.40
CA ASP A 17 -11.41 -31.89 14.31
C ASP A 17 -11.95 -33.26 13.84
N GLN A 18 -12.07 -33.46 12.53
CA GLN A 18 -12.42 -34.75 11.94
C GLN A 18 -11.31 -35.82 12.11
N LEU A 19 -10.07 -35.43 12.41
CA LEU A 19 -8.95 -36.34 12.65
C LEU A 19 -8.78 -36.71 14.13
N ARG A 20 -9.20 -35.84 15.07
CA ARG A 20 -8.73 -35.93 16.47
C ARG A 20 -9.55 -36.77 17.44
N ASP A 21 -10.76 -37.21 17.11
CA ASP A 21 -11.61 -38.03 18.01
C ASP A 21 -11.67 -37.54 19.48
N ASN A 22 -11.65 -36.22 19.70
CA ASN A 22 -11.60 -35.52 20.99
C ASN A 22 -10.22 -35.39 21.68
N GLU A 23 -9.12 -35.86 21.09
CA GLU A 23 -7.75 -35.67 21.59
C GLU A 23 -7.21 -34.27 21.27
N ASN A 24 -6.73 -33.49 22.24
CA ASN A 24 -6.23 -32.13 21.95
C ASN A 24 -5.04 -32.09 20.99
N GLU A 25 -4.22 -33.14 21.01
CA GLU A 25 -3.02 -33.30 20.19
C GLU A 25 -3.03 -34.66 19.51
N LEU A 26 -2.47 -34.74 18.31
CA LEU A 26 -2.38 -35.97 17.54
C LEU A 26 -0.93 -36.32 17.19
N PRO A 27 -0.52 -37.60 17.33
CA PRO A 27 0.75 -38.04 16.78
C PRO A 27 0.82 -37.80 15.27
N LEU A 28 1.89 -37.20 14.76
CA LEU A 28 2.04 -36.93 13.32
C LEU A 28 2.06 -38.22 12.49
N SER A 29 2.54 -39.32 13.08
CA SER A 29 2.59 -40.66 12.47
C SER A 29 1.21 -41.21 12.07
N ILE A 30 0.14 -40.80 12.74
CA ILE A 30 -1.22 -41.31 12.47
C ILE A 30 -2.07 -40.36 11.63
N ILE A 31 -1.64 -39.12 11.41
CA ILE A 31 -2.44 -38.11 10.69
C ILE A 31 -2.62 -38.50 9.24
N ALA A 32 -1.56 -38.93 8.56
CA ALA A 32 -1.65 -39.33 7.15
C ALA A 32 -2.56 -40.55 6.97
N SER A 33 -2.46 -41.55 7.84
CA SER A 33 -3.30 -42.75 7.78
C SER A 33 -4.76 -42.45 8.10
N ARG A 34 -5.04 -41.60 9.10
CA ARG A 34 -6.40 -41.13 9.42
C ARG A 34 -7.00 -40.26 8.31
N ALA A 35 -6.20 -39.40 7.68
CA ALA A 35 -6.65 -38.56 6.57
C ALA A 35 -7.13 -39.40 5.39
N VAL A 36 -6.39 -40.45 5.03
CA VAL A 36 -6.78 -41.40 3.98
C VAL A 36 -8.01 -42.21 4.39
N SER A 37 -8.03 -42.78 5.60
CA SER A 37 -9.14 -43.64 6.04
C SER A 37 -10.46 -42.90 6.21
N ARG A 38 -10.40 -41.61 6.57
CA ARG A 38 -11.58 -40.73 6.75
C ARG A 38 -11.90 -39.87 5.54
N ASN A 39 -11.17 -40.06 4.43
CA ASN A 39 -11.36 -39.31 3.19
C ASN A 39 -11.28 -37.78 3.38
N ILE A 40 -10.34 -37.33 4.23
CA ILE A 40 -10.07 -35.91 4.46
C ILE A 40 -9.33 -35.36 3.23
N PRO A 41 -9.76 -34.23 2.64
CA PRO A 41 -9.21 -33.74 1.38
C PRO A 41 -7.87 -33.01 1.59
N LEU A 42 -6.81 -33.77 1.93
CA LEU A 42 -5.43 -33.31 1.98
C LEU A 42 -4.70 -33.72 0.69
N ASN A 43 -3.93 -32.79 0.13
CA ASN A 43 -3.11 -33.07 -1.05
C ASN A 43 -1.78 -33.75 -0.67
N GLU A 44 -1.11 -34.35 -1.65
CA GLU A 44 0.16 -35.07 -1.45
C GLU A 44 1.27 -34.20 -0.85
N MET A 45 1.36 -32.93 -1.23
CA MET A 45 2.36 -32.00 -0.67
C MET A 45 2.08 -31.68 0.80
N GLN A 46 0.80 -31.57 1.19
CA GLN A 46 0.39 -31.39 2.58
C GLN A 46 0.75 -32.62 3.42
N LEU A 47 0.47 -33.82 2.92
CA LEU A 47 0.84 -35.08 3.58
C LEU A 47 2.37 -35.22 3.73
N ASN A 48 3.14 -34.85 2.70
CA ASN A 48 4.60 -34.85 2.74
C ASN A 48 5.16 -33.78 3.69
N ALA A 49 4.49 -32.62 3.83
CA ALA A 49 4.88 -31.61 4.79
C ALA A 49 4.67 -32.09 6.24
N LEU A 50 3.57 -32.80 6.49
CA LEU A 50 3.28 -33.42 7.80
C LEU A 50 4.30 -34.50 8.14
N SER A 51 4.66 -35.39 7.20
CA SER A 51 5.63 -36.47 7.48
C SER A 51 7.07 -35.97 7.70
N LYS A 52 7.40 -34.77 7.22
CA LYS A 52 8.71 -34.13 7.40
C LYS A 52 8.77 -33.20 8.61
N SER A 53 7.68 -33.05 9.36
CA SER A 53 7.71 -32.27 10.60
C SER A 53 8.60 -32.96 11.62
N ASN A 54 9.34 -32.17 12.42
CA ASN A 54 10.21 -32.69 13.47
C ASN A 54 9.47 -32.99 14.77
N ASP A 55 8.22 -32.55 14.89
CA ASP A 55 7.41 -32.75 16.09
C ASP A 55 6.86 -34.18 16.14
N GLU A 56 6.71 -34.75 17.33
CA GLU A 56 6.05 -36.05 17.48
C GLU A 56 4.52 -35.92 17.50
N TYR A 57 4.02 -34.83 18.08
CA TYR A 57 2.61 -34.50 18.24
C TYR A 57 2.31 -33.14 17.63
N VAL A 58 1.07 -32.95 17.18
CA VAL A 58 0.61 -31.67 16.66
C VAL A 58 -0.78 -31.34 17.20
N ASP A 59 -0.94 -30.11 17.65
CA ASP A 59 -2.25 -29.53 17.95
C ASP A 59 -2.88 -28.92 16.68
N VAL A 60 -4.05 -28.32 16.84
CA VAL A 60 -4.78 -27.72 15.72
C VAL A 60 -4.03 -26.57 15.07
N ASP A 61 -3.29 -25.76 15.84
CA ASP A 61 -2.57 -24.60 15.33
C ASP A 61 -1.28 -25.03 14.63
N GLY A 62 -0.56 -26.01 15.16
CA GLY A 62 0.58 -26.65 14.49
C GLY A 62 0.17 -27.35 13.19
N PHE A 63 -0.95 -28.06 13.19
CA PHE A 63 -1.48 -28.69 11.97
C PHE A 63 -1.77 -27.64 10.90
N GLN A 64 -2.44 -26.55 11.28
CA GLN A 64 -2.69 -25.41 10.40
C GLN A 64 -1.40 -24.81 9.84
N GLN A 65 -0.38 -24.60 10.66
CA GLN A 65 0.90 -24.06 10.20
C GLN A 65 1.60 -24.98 9.18
N ILE A 66 1.55 -26.30 9.39
CA ILE A 66 2.20 -27.26 8.49
C ILE A 66 1.49 -27.33 7.14
N ILE A 67 0.17 -27.46 7.13
CA ILE A 67 -0.60 -27.61 5.88
C ILE A 67 -0.70 -26.32 5.08
N THR A 68 -0.58 -25.16 5.74
CA THR A 68 -0.47 -23.85 5.08
C THR A 68 0.98 -23.44 4.86
N SER A 69 1.96 -24.33 5.04
CA SER A 69 3.36 -24.03 4.77
C SER A 69 3.63 -23.96 3.26
N LYS A 70 4.70 -23.26 2.87
CA LYS A 70 5.18 -23.23 1.47
C LYS A 70 5.46 -24.62 0.91
N MET A 71 5.97 -25.53 1.74
CA MET A 71 6.25 -26.92 1.36
C MET A 71 4.97 -27.69 1.05
N ALA A 72 3.86 -27.35 1.71
CA ALA A 72 2.57 -27.97 1.48
C ALA A 72 1.85 -27.49 0.21
N GLN A 73 2.40 -26.50 -0.50
CA GLN A 73 1.79 -25.95 -1.72
C GLN A 73 2.32 -26.60 -2.99
N LYS A 74 1.40 -27.08 -3.85
CA LYS A 74 1.74 -27.63 -5.18
C LYS A 74 2.00 -26.55 -6.24
N SER A 75 1.27 -25.43 -6.18
CA SER A 75 1.34 -24.36 -7.19
C SER A 75 2.52 -23.43 -6.97
N LEU A 76 3.32 -23.19 -8.02
CA LEU A 76 4.41 -22.20 -8.00
C LEU A 76 3.90 -20.79 -7.68
N MET A 77 2.75 -20.42 -8.24
CA MET A 77 2.12 -19.11 -7.99
C MET A 77 1.78 -18.92 -6.51
N LYS A 78 1.23 -19.94 -5.85
CA LYS A 78 0.93 -19.88 -4.41
C LYS A 78 2.19 -19.70 -3.57
N ARG A 79 3.24 -20.45 -3.89
CA ARG A 79 4.55 -20.32 -3.23
C ARG A 79 5.12 -18.90 -3.38
N MET A 80 5.01 -18.31 -4.56
CA MET A 80 5.43 -16.93 -4.82
C MET A 80 4.59 -15.91 -4.03
N LEU A 81 3.27 -16.09 -3.95
CA LEU A 81 2.41 -15.22 -3.15
C LEU A 81 2.74 -15.30 -1.64
N TYR A 82 3.14 -16.48 -1.15
CA TYR A 82 3.62 -16.62 0.24
C TYR A 82 4.90 -15.82 0.44
N ASP A 83 5.86 -15.93 -0.47
CA ASP A 83 7.12 -15.18 -0.39
C ASP A 83 6.91 -13.65 -0.44
N ILE A 84 5.88 -13.18 -1.15
CA ILE A 84 5.53 -11.76 -1.23
C ILE A 84 4.81 -11.29 0.05
N ALA A 85 3.95 -12.10 0.64
CA ALA A 85 3.16 -11.72 1.83
C ALA A 85 3.95 -11.86 3.14
N ASP A 86 4.75 -12.91 3.28
CA ASP A 86 5.46 -13.25 4.52
C ASP A 86 6.26 -12.10 5.13
N PRO A 87 6.96 -11.26 4.35
CA PRO A 87 7.72 -10.14 4.88
C PRO A 87 6.88 -9.08 5.60
N VAL A 88 5.56 -9.04 5.42
CA VAL A 88 4.68 -8.01 6.02
C VAL A 88 3.73 -8.54 7.07
N MET A 89 3.67 -9.84 7.29
CA MET A 89 2.71 -10.45 8.22
C MET A 89 3.32 -10.76 9.58
N SER A 90 2.48 -10.68 10.62
CA SER A 90 2.76 -11.23 11.94
C SER A 90 2.63 -12.76 11.94
N LYS A 91 3.15 -13.41 12.99
CA LYS A 91 3.02 -14.87 13.14
C LYS A 91 1.56 -15.34 13.20
N SER A 92 0.68 -14.63 13.91
CA SER A 92 -0.75 -14.99 13.99
C SER A 92 -1.49 -14.84 12.66
N GLN A 93 -1.10 -13.85 11.85
CA GLN A 93 -1.70 -13.58 10.54
C GLN A 93 -1.38 -14.66 9.50
N LYS A 94 -0.21 -15.30 9.58
CA LYS A 94 0.28 -16.23 8.55
C LYS A 94 -0.74 -17.30 8.19
N VAL A 95 -1.25 -18.03 9.18
CA VAL A 95 -2.21 -19.13 8.94
C VAL A 95 -3.42 -18.62 8.17
N GLU A 96 -3.99 -17.49 8.57
CA GLU A 96 -5.20 -16.98 7.94
C GLU A 96 -4.96 -16.45 6.52
N VAL A 97 -3.88 -15.69 6.32
CA VAL A 97 -3.56 -15.15 4.99
C VAL A 97 -3.16 -16.28 4.04
N HIS A 98 -2.36 -17.24 4.48
CA HIS A 98 -2.01 -18.42 3.68
C HIS A 98 -3.25 -19.24 3.34
N SER A 99 -4.15 -19.49 4.31
CA SER A 99 -5.42 -20.17 4.05
C SER A 99 -6.30 -19.43 3.04
N TYR A 100 -6.31 -18.10 3.09
CA TYR A 100 -6.99 -17.26 2.09
C TYR A 100 -6.36 -17.41 0.70
N ILE A 101 -5.04 -17.31 0.58
CA ILE A 101 -4.31 -17.50 -0.67
C ILE A 101 -4.57 -18.91 -1.23
N ASP A 102 -4.71 -19.90 -0.35
CA ASP A 102 -4.97 -21.28 -0.75
C ASP A 102 -6.35 -21.51 -1.33
N ALA A 103 -7.35 -20.85 -0.78
CA ALA A 103 -8.72 -20.91 -1.26
C ALA A 103 -9.00 -19.94 -2.41
N TYR A 104 -8.06 -19.05 -2.73
CA TYR A 104 -8.19 -18.09 -3.81
C TYR A 104 -8.09 -18.80 -5.17
N SER A 105 -9.22 -18.93 -5.86
CA SER A 105 -9.32 -19.74 -7.06
C SER A 105 -9.34 -18.96 -8.37
N TRP A 106 -9.47 -17.63 -8.38
CA TRP A 106 -9.73 -16.90 -9.63
C TRP A 106 -8.92 -15.63 -9.77
N CYS A 107 -8.21 -15.60 -10.89
CA CYS A 107 -7.42 -14.49 -11.34
C CYS A 107 -8.23 -13.18 -11.42
N PRO A 108 -7.58 -12.05 -11.12
CA PRO A 108 -6.14 -11.98 -10.89
C PRO A 108 -5.77 -11.84 -9.39
N PRO A 109 -4.51 -12.09 -9.03
CA PRO A 109 -3.92 -11.74 -7.72
C PRO A 109 -4.07 -10.24 -7.45
N PRO A 110 -3.77 -9.73 -6.23
CA PRO A 110 -3.77 -8.29 -5.89
C PRO A 110 -3.36 -7.41 -7.07
N LEU A 111 -4.38 -6.86 -7.73
CA LEU A 111 -4.24 -6.20 -9.01
C LEU A 111 -4.00 -4.72 -8.86
N PHE A 112 -4.47 -4.12 -7.78
CA PHE A 112 -4.60 -2.67 -7.72
C PHE A 112 -3.23 -2.01 -7.90
N ILE A 113 -2.23 -2.45 -7.14
CA ILE A 113 -0.88 -1.91 -7.20
C ILE A 113 -0.25 -2.17 -8.58
N LEU A 114 -0.43 -3.36 -9.15
CA LEU A 114 0.09 -3.66 -10.48
C LEU A 114 -0.57 -2.82 -11.58
N LEU A 115 -1.91 -2.76 -11.58
CA LEU A 115 -2.71 -2.02 -12.56
C LEU A 115 -2.45 -0.52 -12.48
N ILE A 116 -2.39 0.05 -11.26
CA ILE A 116 -2.13 1.49 -11.11
C ILE A 116 -0.70 1.84 -11.55
N THR A 117 0.26 0.95 -11.29
CA THR A 117 1.65 1.10 -11.79
C THR A 117 1.70 1.06 -13.32
N ILE A 118 1.02 0.08 -13.94
CA ILE A 118 0.94 -0.04 -15.39
C ILE A 118 0.28 1.20 -16.00
N ALA A 119 -0.81 1.69 -15.39
CA ALA A 119 -1.48 2.91 -15.84
C ALA A 119 -0.56 4.14 -15.77
N GLN A 120 0.18 4.32 -14.68
CA GLN A 120 1.15 5.41 -14.53
C GLN A 120 2.26 5.36 -15.59
N VAL A 121 2.83 4.18 -15.83
CA VAL A 121 3.86 3.99 -16.86
C VAL A 121 3.30 4.24 -18.26
N ALA A 122 2.13 3.69 -18.57
CA ALA A 122 1.47 3.87 -19.86
C ALA A 122 1.15 5.34 -20.12
N THR A 123 0.56 6.04 -19.15
CA THR A 123 0.26 7.47 -19.26
C THR A 123 1.53 8.29 -19.49
N PHE A 124 2.62 8.02 -18.76
CA PHE A 124 3.89 8.70 -18.96
C PHE A 124 4.44 8.50 -20.37
N LEU A 125 4.49 7.26 -20.86
CA LEU A 125 5.01 6.96 -22.21
C LEU A 125 4.16 7.59 -23.31
N VAL A 126 2.83 7.55 -23.18
CA VAL A 126 1.91 8.16 -24.16
C VAL A 126 2.10 9.67 -24.21
N TYR A 127 2.11 10.38 -23.08
CA TYR A 127 2.34 11.82 -23.09
C TYR A 127 3.75 12.18 -23.56
N PHE A 128 4.76 11.41 -23.19
CA PHE A 128 6.12 11.67 -23.62
C PHE A 128 6.29 11.55 -25.15
N GLU A 129 5.62 10.60 -25.78
CA GLU A 129 5.70 10.40 -27.23
C GLU A 129 4.82 11.38 -28.02
N THR A 130 3.63 11.70 -27.52
CA THR A 130 2.63 12.50 -28.25
C THR A 130 2.79 14.01 -28.09
N GLU A 131 3.40 14.48 -27.00
CA GLU A 131 3.57 15.93 -26.78
C GLU A 131 4.63 16.50 -27.73
N THR A 132 4.21 17.49 -28.52
CA THR A 132 5.12 18.23 -29.41
C THR A 132 6.13 19.03 -28.60
N PRO A 133 7.44 18.90 -28.87
CA PRO A 133 8.45 19.70 -28.18
C PRO A 133 8.19 21.20 -28.35
N SER A 134 8.33 21.97 -27.27
CA SER A 134 8.30 23.43 -27.35
C SER A 134 9.36 23.92 -28.34
N PRO A 135 9.03 24.81 -29.29
CA PRO A 135 10.01 25.39 -30.22
C PRO A 135 11.08 26.25 -29.50
N PHE A 136 10.88 26.57 -28.22
CA PHE A 136 11.79 27.36 -27.38
C PHE A 136 12.62 26.54 -26.39
N SER A 137 12.31 25.26 -26.16
CA SER A 137 13.06 24.42 -25.22
C SER A 137 14.19 23.67 -25.90
N ARG A 138 15.35 23.61 -25.23
CA ARG A 138 16.43 22.65 -25.53
C ARG A 138 15.86 21.22 -25.57
N LYS A 139 16.57 20.33 -26.26
CA LYS A 139 16.29 18.88 -26.38
C LYS A 139 15.57 18.34 -25.14
N ARG A 140 14.34 17.88 -25.33
CA ARG A 140 13.53 17.22 -24.29
C ARG A 140 14.29 16.01 -23.72
N SER A 141 14.37 15.94 -22.40
CA SER A 141 14.99 14.87 -21.62
C SER A 141 13.91 14.02 -20.97
N ILE A 142 13.87 12.73 -21.33
CA ILE A 142 12.97 11.76 -20.69
C ILE A 142 13.20 11.62 -19.19
N TRP A 143 14.40 11.95 -18.70
CA TRP A 143 14.78 11.75 -17.31
C TRP A 143 14.22 12.79 -16.35
N THR A 144 14.03 14.02 -16.84
CA THR A 144 13.78 15.21 -16.00
C THR A 144 12.54 15.98 -16.43
N ASP A 145 12.18 15.97 -17.71
CA ASP A 145 11.02 16.73 -18.18
C ASP A 145 9.72 16.02 -17.83
N CYS A 146 8.72 16.80 -17.44
CA CYS A 146 7.41 16.26 -17.20
C CYS A 146 6.73 15.80 -18.50
N ALA A 147 6.01 14.67 -18.41
CA ALA A 147 5.10 14.19 -19.45
C ALA A 147 3.65 14.50 -19.04
N GLY A 148 2.89 15.24 -19.85
CA GLY A 148 1.47 15.51 -19.62
C GLY A 148 1.17 16.70 -18.71
N CYS A 149 2.20 17.40 -18.21
CA CYS A 149 2.03 18.51 -17.26
C CYS A 149 1.45 19.78 -17.88
N TYR A 150 1.80 20.08 -19.14
CA TYR A 150 1.52 21.37 -19.75
C TYR A 150 1.07 21.24 -21.20
N ILE A 151 0.14 22.09 -21.61
CA ILE A 151 -0.34 22.20 -22.99
C ILE A 151 0.14 23.55 -23.54
N HIS A 152 0.71 23.54 -24.74
CA HIS A 152 1.06 24.74 -25.47
C HIS A 152 -0.14 25.20 -26.30
N GLU A 153 -0.76 26.32 -25.91
CA GLU A 153 -1.89 26.91 -26.63
C GLU A 153 -1.67 28.42 -26.76
N ASN A 154 -1.75 28.96 -27.99
CA ASN A 154 -1.66 30.39 -28.29
C ASN A 154 -0.45 31.11 -27.62
N HIS A 155 0.74 30.52 -27.70
CA HIS A 155 1.98 31.03 -27.07
C HIS A 155 1.94 31.12 -25.52
N SER A 156 0.96 30.50 -24.87
CA SER A 156 0.85 30.40 -23.41
C SER A 156 1.00 28.96 -22.93
N LEU A 157 1.59 28.79 -21.75
CA LEU A 157 1.72 27.49 -21.07
C LEU A 157 0.51 27.29 -20.17
N GLN A 158 -0.37 26.35 -20.51
CA GLN A 158 -1.55 26.02 -19.71
C GLN A 158 -1.34 24.71 -18.95
N PRO A 159 -1.98 24.52 -17.77
CA PRO A 159 -1.97 23.23 -17.09
C PRO A 159 -2.58 22.13 -17.97
N GLY A 160 -1.92 20.98 -18.06
CA GLY A 160 -2.42 19.79 -18.77
C GLY A 160 -3.75 19.27 -18.22
N ILE A 161 -4.39 18.31 -18.88
CA ILE A 161 -5.73 17.86 -18.45
C ILE A 161 -5.75 17.09 -17.12
N LEU A 162 -4.65 16.37 -16.81
CA LEU A 162 -4.59 15.50 -15.62
C LEU A 162 -3.90 16.14 -14.42
N ILE A 163 -3.14 17.23 -14.60
CA ILE A 163 -2.39 17.89 -13.52
C ILE A 163 -3.34 18.51 -12.51
N PHE A 164 -3.00 18.44 -11.22
CA PHE A 164 -3.75 19.17 -10.23
C PHE A 164 -3.33 20.63 -10.23
N ALA A 165 -4.29 21.50 -10.55
CA ALA A 165 -4.10 22.94 -10.61
C ALA A 165 -5.15 23.62 -9.71
N PRO A 166 -4.74 24.36 -8.66
CA PRO A 166 -5.67 25.02 -7.74
C PRO A 166 -6.73 25.89 -8.42
N LYS A 167 -6.36 26.58 -9.50
CA LYS A 167 -7.27 27.44 -10.28
C LYS A 167 -8.39 26.68 -11.00
N LEU A 168 -8.20 25.36 -11.21
CA LEU A 168 -9.14 24.47 -11.90
C LEU A 168 -9.80 23.48 -10.93
N ARG A 169 -9.96 23.85 -9.65
CA ARG A 169 -10.53 22.97 -8.61
C ARG A 169 -11.96 22.48 -8.90
N GLU A 170 -12.71 23.17 -9.75
CA GLU A 170 -14.06 22.74 -10.15
C GLU A 170 -13.99 21.47 -11.02
N GLU A 171 -12.83 21.18 -11.62
CA GLU A 171 -12.56 19.97 -12.38
C GLU A 171 -12.16 18.82 -11.43
N ALA A 172 -13.15 18.25 -10.75
CA ALA A 172 -12.97 17.32 -9.62
C ALA A 172 -12.06 16.10 -9.91
N TRP A 173 -11.93 15.65 -11.16
CA TRP A 173 -11.03 14.55 -11.51
C TRP A 173 -9.56 14.87 -11.22
N ARG A 174 -9.18 16.15 -11.25
CA ARG A 174 -7.81 16.62 -11.01
C ARG A 174 -7.29 16.29 -9.62
N PHE A 175 -8.18 16.10 -8.64
CA PHE A 175 -7.81 15.66 -7.29
C PHE A 175 -7.29 14.21 -7.25
N PHE A 176 -7.50 13.44 -8.31
CA PHE A 176 -7.07 12.04 -8.40
C PHE A 176 -6.18 11.75 -9.60
N SER A 177 -6.39 12.43 -10.73
CA SER A 177 -5.68 12.15 -11.99
C SER A 177 -4.21 12.58 -11.98
N TYR A 178 -3.83 13.49 -11.09
CA TYR A 178 -2.45 13.99 -11.04
C TYR A 178 -1.43 12.89 -10.75
N GLN A 179 -1.86 11.79 -10.12
CA GLN A 179 -1.02 10.63 -9.81
C GLN A 179 -0.41 9.96 -11.04
N PHE A 180 -1.03 10.15 -12.22
CA PHE A 180 -0.58 9.53 -13.46
C PHE A 180 0.52 10.34 -14.17
N LEU A 181 0.64 11.63 -13.85
CA LEU A 181 1.67 12.49 -14.40
C LEU A 181 2.95 12.43 -13.56
N HIS A 182 4.11 12.52 -14.19
CA HIS A 182 5.39 12.47 -13.49
C HIS A 182 6.39 13.46 -14.11
N ALA A 183 7.14 14.14 -13.25
CA ALA A 183 8.24 15.03 -13.60
C ALA A 183 9.51 14.24 -13.97
N GLY A 184 9.48 13.59 -15.13
CA GLY A 184 10.58 12.78 -15.66
C GLY A 184 10.57 11.31 -15.22
N LEU A 185 11.36 10.51 -15.94
CA LEU A 185 11.48 9.08 -15.74
C LEU A 185 12.09 8.73 -14.37
N ASN A 186 12.99 9.56 -13.83
CA ASN A 186 13.53 9.34 -12.48
C ASN A 186 12.42 9.39 -11.42
N HIS A 187 11.52 10.37 -11.53
CA HIS A 187 10.40 10.51 -10.61
C HIS A 187 9.41 9.35 -10.77
N LEU A 188 9.10 8.93 -12.00
CA LEU A 188 8.26 7.77 -12.27
C LEU A 188 8.88 6.48 -11.71
N LEU A 189 10.15 6.21 -12.01
CA LEU A 189 10.83 4.98 -11.55
C LEU A 189 10.88 4.91 -10.03
N GLY A 190 11.19 6.02 -9.35
CA GLY A 190 11.18 6.07 -7.89
C GLY A 190 9.82 5.70 -7.30
N ASN A 191 8.73 6.26 -7.86
CA ASN A 191 7.37 5.91 -7.46
C ASN A 191 7.06 4.44 -7.75
N CYS A 192 7.29 3.95 -8.96
CA CYS A 192 6.99 2.58 -9.35
C CYS A 192 7.76 1.55 -8.52
N ILE A 193 9.06 1.75 -8.29
CA ILE A 193 9.90 0.84 -7.50
C ILE A 193 9.36 0.77 -6.08
N MET A 194 9.14 1.92 -5.43
CA MET A 194 8.64 1.94 -4.06
C MET A 194 7.23 1.39 -3.97
N GLN A 195 6.33 1.79 -4.88
CA GLN A 195 4.96 1.32 -4.95
C GLN A 195 4.87 -0.20 -5.11
N LEU A 196 5.68 -0.81 -5.97
CA LEU A 196 5.71 -2.26 -6.12
C LEU A 196 6.33 -2.94 -4.91
N LEU A 197 7.45 -2.43 -4.39
CA LEU A 197 8.19 -3.01 -3.27
C LEU A 197 7.37 -2.99 -1.97
N VAL A 198 6.70 -1.87 -1.66
CA VAL A 198 5.90 -1.76 -0.44
C VAL A 198 4.43 -2.12 -0.65
N GLY A 199 3.87 -1.86 -1.83
CA GLY A 199 2.45 -2.05 -2.10
C GLY A 199 2.06 -3.50 -2.36
N LEU A 200 2.82 -4.24 -3.17
CA LEU A 200 2.46 -5.63 -3.50
C LEU A 200 2.39 -6.53 -2.25
N PRO A 201 3.38 -6.52 -1.34
CA PRO A 201 3.29 -7.28 -0.09
C PRO A 201 2.04 -6.92 0.73
N LEU A 202 1.76 -5.63 0.91
CA LEU A 202 0.58 -5.16 1.65
C LEU A 202 -0.72 -5.61 0.97
N GLU A 203 -0.79 -5.56 -0.36
CA GLU A 203 -1.99 -5.93 -1.09
C GLU A 203 -2.24 -7.44 -1.07
N VAL A 204 -1.19 -8.28 -1.13
CA VAL A 204 -1.34 -9.74 -0.94
C VAL A 204 -1.82 -10.05 0.48
N ALA A 205 -1.24 -9.41 1.50
CA ALA A 205 -1.57 -9.67 2.89
C ALA A 205 -2.93 -9.12 3.32
N HIS A 206 -3.31 -7.94 2.85
CA HIS A 206 -4.50 -7.21 3.30
C HIS A 206 -5.60 -7.06 2.24
N LYS A 207 -5.38 -7.53 1.01
CA LYS A 207 -6.33 -7.53 -0.11
C LYS A 207 -6.55 -6.14 -0.73
N SER A 208 -6.87 -6.12 -2.02
CA SER A 208 -7.06 -4.90 -2.82
C SER A 208 -8.14 -3.97 -2.27
N TRP A 209 -9.24 -4.50 -1.72
CA TRP A 209 -10.33 -3.69 -1.20
C TRP A 209 -9.95 -2.86 0.04
N ARG A 210 -8.82 -3.16 0.71
CA ARG A 210 -8.26 -2.35 1.79
C ARG A 210 -7.20 -1.38 1.29
N ILE A 211 -6.32 -1.86 0.42
CA ILE A 211 -5.19 -1.07 -0.09
C ILE A 211 -5.63 -0.01 -1.10
N ALA A 212 -6.60 -0.31 -1.98
CA ALA A 212 -7.05 0.64 -3.00
C ALA A 212 -7.71 1.89 -2.40
N PRO A 213 -8.66 1.81 -1.44
CA PRO A 213 -9.18 3.00 -0.78
C PRO A 213 -8.10 3.77 -0.02
N LEU A 214 -7.19 3.08 0.68
CA LEU A 214 -6.09 3.73 1.40
C LEU A 214 -5.22 4.58 0.46
N TYR A 215 -4.85 4.01 -0.69
CA TYR A 215 -4.05 4.70 -1.70
C TYR A 215 -4.81 5.88 -2.31
N LEU A 216 -6.06 5.68 -2.75
CA LEU A 216 -6.84 6.71 -3.43
C LEU A 216 -7.24 7.85 -2.47
N LEU A 217 -7.55 7.56 -1.20
CA LEU A 217 -7.79 8.58 -0.19
C LEU A 217 -6.54 9.40 0.09
N ALA A 218 -5.35 8.80 0.05
CA ALA A 218 -4.11 9.51 0.20
C ALA A 218 -3.84 10.46 -0.97
N VAL A 219 -4.11 10.02 -2.21
CA VAL A 219 -4.03 10.86 -3.41
C VAL A 219 -5.01 12.04 -3.30
N GLY A 220 -6.30 11.77 -3.02
CA GLY A 220 -7.30 12.83 -2.90
C GLY A 220 -7.00 13.83 -1.77
N SER A 221 -6.64 13.32 -0.58
CA SER A 221 -6.25 14.17 0.55
C SER A 221 -4.96 14.94 0.30
N GLY A 222 -4.01 14.38 -0.47
CA GLY A 222 -2.80 15.05 -0.90
C GLY A 222 -3.07 16.29 -1.73
N ALA A 223 -3.96 16.19 -2.73
CA ALA A 223 -4.41 17.34 -3.51
C ALA A 223 -5.16 18.37 -2.64
N LEU A 224 -6.04 17.91 -1.73
CA LEU A 224 -6.75 18.79 -0.80
C LEU A 224 -5.78 19.56 0.11
N LEU A 225 -4.79 18.88 0.70
CA LEU A 225 -3.81 19.51 1.59
C LEU A 225 -2.88 20.45 0.85
N GLN A 226 -2.46 20.07 -0.36
CA GLN A 226 -1.70 20.96 -1.24
C GLN A 226 -2.47 22.25 -1.50
N TYR A 227 -3.72 22.17 -1.94
CA TYR A 227 -4.55 23.36 -2.17
C TYR A 227 -4.77 24.18 -0.90
N ALA A 228 -5.03 23.50 0.21
CA ALA A 228 -5.29 24.14 1.49
C ALA A 228 -4.11 24.98 1.98
N ILE A 229 -2.87 24.66 1.56
CA ILE A 229 -1.68 25.35 2.04
C ILE A 229 -1.01 26.22 0.99
N ASP A 230 -0.95 25.76 -0.26
CA ASP A 230 -0.29 26.43 -1.38
C ASP A 230 -1.14 26.33 -2.66
N THR A 231 -1.82 27.44 -2.94
CA THR A 231 -2.71 27.68 -4.07
C THR A 231 -1.99 28.03 -5.37
N LYS A 232 -0.67 28.16 -5.37
CA LYS A 232 0.12 28.53 -6.57
C LYS A 232 0.80 27.34 -7.21
N SER A 233 1.17 26.34 -6.42
CA SER A 233 1.86 25.16 -6.92
C SER A 233 0.93 24.17 -7.62
N LEU A 234 1.42 23.62 -8.73
CA LEU A 234 0.81 22.48 -9.42
C LEU A 234 1.30 21.18 -8.78
N LEU A 235 0.50 20.12 -8.87
CA LEU A 235 0.82 18.83 -8.27
C LEU A 235 0.74 17.72 -9.31
N VAL A 236 1.77 16.87 -9.31
CA VAL A 236 1.91 15.66 -10.11
C VAL A 236 2.56 14.56 -9.29
N GLY A 237 2.39 13.32 -9.71
CA GLY A 237 3.08 12.15 -9.17
C GLY A 237 2.23 11.32 -8.22
N ALA A 238 2.53 10.03 -8.20
CA ALA A 238 1.88 9.01 -7.38
C ALA A 238 2.26 9.04 -5.88
N SER A 239 3.13 9.96 -5.48
CA SER A 239 3.89 9.88 -4.24
C SER A 239 3.03 9.97 -2.98
N ALA A 240 1.90 10.67 -2.99
CA ALA A 240 0.94 10.64 -1.88
C ALA A 240 0.46 9.21 -1.57
N GLY A 241 0.15 8.44 -2.62
CA GLY A 241 -0.20 7.03 -2.49
C GLY A 241 0.97 6.17 -2.03
N VAL A 242 2.18 6.41 -2.55
CA VAL A 242 3.41 5.70 -2.12
C VAL A 242 3.69 5.94 -0.63
N TYR A 243 3.60 7.18 -0.18
CA TYR A 243 3.75 7.55 1.23
C TYR A 243 2.68 6.90 2.12
N ALA A 244 1.45 6.79 1.63
CA ALA A 244 0.42 6.06 2.35
C ALA A 244 0.74 4.57 2.48
N LEU A 245 1.30 3.93 1.44
CA LEU A 245 1.76 2.55 1.53
C LEU A 245 2.91 2.40 2.54
N ILE A 246 3.91 3.29 2.51
CA ILE A 246 5.04 3.28 3.45
C ILE A 246 4.55 3.42 4.89
N PHE A 247 3.66 4.39 5.18
CA PHE A 247 3.16 4.60 6.53
C PHE A 247 2.11 3.55 6.94
N ALA A 248 1.44 2.89 5.99
CA ALA A 248 0.64 1.70 6.26
C ALA A 248 1.50 0.52 6.75
N HIS A 249 2.74 0.36 6.25
CA HIS A 249 3.67 -0.61 6.84
C HIS A 249 4.00 -0.26 8.29
N ILE A 250 4.22 1.02 8.59
CA ILE A 250 4.48 1.48 9.97
C ILE A 250 3.25 1.18 10.85
N ALA A 251 2.04 1.51 10.39
CA ALA A 251 0.80 1.17 11.08
C ALA A 251 0.67 -0.34 11.32
N ASN A 252 0.99 -1.16 10.33
CA ASN A 252 0.96 -2.62 10.45
C ASN A 252 1.96 -3.15 11.49
N VAL A 253 3.17 -2.56 11.55
CA VAL A 253 4.18 -2.87 12.57
C VAL A 253 3.70 -2.47 13.96
N ILE A 254 3.08 -1.30 14.12
CA ILE A 254 2.54 -0.83 15.40
C ILE A 254 1.40 -1.76 15.87
N LEU A 255 0.47 -2.09 14.98
CA LEU A 255 -0.64 -3.00 15.27
C LEU A 255 -0.16 -4.38 15.74
N ASN A 256 0.89 -4.92 15.14
CA ASN A 256 1.36 -6.27 15.42
C ASN A 256 2.73 -6.28 16.10
N TRP A 257 3.03 -5.27 16.93
CA TRP A 257 4.39 -4.98 17.39
C TRP A 257 5.09 -6.19 18.01
N HIS A 258 4.41 -6.95 18.87
CA HIS A 258 4.99 -8.10 19.57
C HIS A 258 5.22 -9.32 18.68
N GLU A 259 4.44 -9.45 17.61
CA GLU A 259 4.44 -10.63 16.75
C GLU A 259 5.17 -10.42 15.43
N MET A 260 5.47 -9.16 15.07
CA MET A 260 6.07 -8.80 13.80
C MET A 260 7.56 -9.19 13.75
N PRO A 261 7.98 -10.07 12.82
CA PRO A 261 9.39 -10.42 12.66
C PRO A 261 10.20 -9.21 12.15
N PHE A 262 11.45 -9.10 12.60
CA PHE A 262 12.40 -8.06 12.16
C PHE A 262 11.87 -6.61 12.26
N ARG A 263 10.95 -6.33 13.19
CA ARG A 263 10.28 -5.03 13.36
C ARG A 263 11.23 -3.82 13.37
N TRP A 264 12.34 -3.90 14.11
CA TRP A 264 13.32 -2.82 14.17
C TRP A 264 14.02 -2.59 12.83
N ALA A 265 14.44 -3.66 12.14
CA ALA A 265 15.05 -3.54 10.83
C ALA A 265 14.08 -2.89 9.83
N ARG A 266 12.79 -3.26 9.86
CA ARG A 266 11.77 -2.64 9.00
C ARG A 266 11.60 -1.15 9.30
N VAL A 267 11.46 -0.77 10.57
CA VAL A 267 11.33 0.63 10.98
C VAL A 267 12.57 1.43 10.60
N ILE A 268 13.78 0.87 10.77
CA ILE A 268 15.03 1.52 10.40
C ILE A 268 15.13 1.71 8.88
N VAL A 269 14.84 0.68 8.09
CA VAL A 269 14.91 0.78 6.62
C VAL A 269 13.92 1.81 6.08
N LEU A 270 12.66 1.76 6.52
CA LEU A 270 11.64 2.74 6.12
C LEU A 270 11.99 4.14 6.63
N GLY A 271 12.46 4.24 7.87
CA GLY A 271 12.87 5.50 8.49
C GLY A 271 14.04 6.15 7.76
N THR A 272 15.06 5.39 7.37
CA THR A 272 16.19 5.88 6.57
C THR A 272 15.74 6.37 5.20
N PHE A 273 14.87 5.62 4.53
CA PHE A 273 14.31 6.04 3.24
C PHE A 273 13.53 7.37 3.35
N VAL A 274 12.60 7.46 4.30
CA VAL A 274 11.80 8.68 4.54
C VAL A 274 12.71 9.85 4.95
N SER A 275 13.70 9.60 5.81
CA SER A 275 14.65 10.63 6.23
C SER A 275 15.51 11.15 5.09
N TYR A 276 15.93 10.26 4.18
CA TYR A 276 16.68 10.65 2.98
C TYR A 276 15.80 11.47 2.03
N ASP A 277 14.57 11.06 1.76
CA ASP A 277 13.66 11.79 0.86
C ASP A 277 13.32 13.19 1.41
N PHE A 278 12.92 13.28 2.68
CA PHE A 278 12.67 14.57 3.34
C PHE A 278 13.95 15.40 3.52
N GLY A 279 15.08 14.76 3.81
CA GLY A 279 16.36 15.45 3.94
C GLY A 279 16.81 16.06 2.61
N ALA A 280 16.67 15.32 1.52
CA ALA A 280 16.94 15.81 0.17
C ALA A 280 15.99 16.94 -0.23
N ALA A 281 14.70 16.82 0.09
CA ALA A 281 13.71 17.88 -0.08
C ALA A 281 14.09 19.18 0.64
N ILE A 282 14.46 19.06 1.93
CA ILE A 282 14.93 20.19 2.74
C ILE A 282 16.20 20.78 2.12
N TRP A 283 17.16 19.94 1.72
CA TRP A 283 18.40 20.38 1.10
C TRP A 283 18.13 21.21 -0.17
N ARG A 284 17.35 20.67 -1.11
CA ARG A 284 16.98 21.40 -2.34
C ARG A 284 16.30 22.73 -2.02
N ARG A 285 15.38 22.72 -1.05
CA ARG A 285 14.64 23.92 -0.64
C ARG A 285 15.52 25.06 -0.12
N PHE A 286 16.61 24.75 0.57
CA PHE A 286 17.50 25.75 1.17
C PHE A 286 18.74 26.07 0.32
N TYR A 287 19.24 25.11 -0.45
CA TYR A 287 20.54 25.21 -1.11
C TYR A 287 20.48 25.21 -2.64
N GLU A 288 19.37 24.79 -3.26
CA GLU A 288 19.21 24.88 -4.72
C GLU A 288 18.37 26.10 -5.12
N GLU A 289 18.71 26.69 -6.27
CA GLU A 289 17.94 27.79 -6.87
C GLU A 289 16.83 27.28 -7.80
N GLU A 290 16.89 26.01 -8.20
CA GLU A 290 15.87 25.37 -9.03
C GLU A 290 14.62 25.02 -8.21
N CYS A 291 13.45 25.19 -8.84
CA CYS A 291 12.18 24.92 -8.19
C CYS A 291 11.90 23.43 -8.13
N ASP A 292 11.74 22.90 -6.91
CA ASP A 292 11.30 21.52 -6.70
C ASP A 292 9.88 21.35 -7.25
N GLN A 293 9.73 20.40 -8.17
CA GLN A 293 8.45 20.04 -8.78
C GLN A 293 7.67 19.04 -7.92
N ILE A 294 8.24 18.60 -6.79
CA ILE A 294 7.66 17.61 -5.88
C ILE A 294 6.95 18.32 -4.73
N SER A 295 5.67 17.98 -4.52
CA SER A 295 4.90 18.50 -3.39
C SER A 295 5.13 17.70 -2.11
N HIS A 296 5.80 18.32 -1.14
CA HIS A 296 5.96 17.73 0.21
C HIS A 296 4.65 17.67 1.00
N SER A 297 3.69 18.56 0.73
CA SER A 297 2.39 18.54 1.40
C SER A 297 1.62 17.25 1.04
N ALA A 298 1.70 16.82 -0.23
CA ALA A 298 1.13 15.55 -0.68
C ALA A 298 1.79 14.35 0.01
N HIS A 299 3.11 14.37 0.23
CA HIS A 299 3.82 13.33 0.99
C HIS A 299 3.34 13.27 2.45
N ILE A 300 3.19 14.43 3.10
CA ILE A 300 2.69 14.54 4.48
C ILE A 300 1.25 14.01 4.58
N SER A 301 0.36 14.40 3.67
CA SER A 301 -1.01 13.88 3.63
C SER A 301 -1.05 12.37 3.42
N GLY A 302 -0.19 11.87 2.54
CA GLY A 302 0.00 10.43 2.32
C GLY A 302 0.43 9.72 3.60
N ALA A 303 1.42 10.26 4.31
CA ALA A 303 1.89 9.71 5.58
C ALA A 303 0.81 9.68 6.66
N ILE A 304 0.05 10.78 6.82
CA ILE A 304 -1.08 10.87 7.77
C ILE A 304 -2.15 9.83 7.41
N THR A 305 -2.52 9.74 6.14
CA THR A 305 -3.51 8.77 5.66
C THR A 305 -3.04 7.34 5.88
N GLY A 306 -1.81 7.01 5.47
CA GLY A 306 -1.22 5.68 5.64
C GLY A 306 -1.15 5.25 7.10
N LEU A 307 -0.77 6.16 8.00
CA LEU A 307 -0.65 5.84 9.42
C LEU A 307 -2.03 5.70 10.09
N LEU A 308 -2.88 6.72 9.97
CA LEU A 308 -4.16 6.76 10.71
C LEU A 308 -5.21 5.86 10.07
N PHE A 309 -5.46 6.02 8.77
CA PHE A 309 -6.44 5.19 8.06
C PHE A 309 -5.94 3.76 7.90
N GLY A 310 -4.64 3.56 7.67
CA GLY A 310 -4.01 2.24 7.67
C GLY A 310 -4.23 1.49 8.98
N TYR A 311 -4.02 2.14 10.14
CA TYR A 311 -4.28 1.51 11.44
C TYR A 311 -5.73 0.99 11.58
N CYS A 312 -6.69 1.66 10.93
CA CYS A 312 -8.10 1.31 10.99
C CYS A 312 -8.48 0.17 10.04
N ILE A 313 -7.92 0.15 8.83
CA ILE A 313 -8.34 -0.76 7.77
C ILE A 313 -7.50 -2.04 7.72
N LEU A 314 -6.24 -1.99 8.14
CA LEU A 314 -5.33 -3.12 8.06
C LEU A 314 -5.78 -4.28 8.96
N TYR A 315 -5.39 -5.49 8.55
CA TYR A 315 -5.85 -6.68 9.24
C TYR A 315 -5.20 -6.82 10.61
N ASN A 316 -5.99 -7.04 11.66
CA ASN A 316 -5.48 -7.46 12.96
C ASN A 316 -6.24 -8.72 13.41
N VAL A 317 -5.51 -9.79 13.73
CA VAL A 317 -6.07 -11.08 14.16
C VAL A 317 -6.40 -11.05 15.64
N VAL A 318 -5.56 -10.40 16.45
CA VAL A 318 -5.67 -10.37 17.91
C VAL A 318 -5.96 -8.94 18.31
N GLU A 319 -7.24 -8.63 18.54
CA GLU A 319 -7.63 -7.29 18.99
C GLU A 319 -7.52 -7.18 20.51
N HIS A 320 -6.61 -6.34 20.98
CA HIS A 320 -6.54 -5.93 22.38
C HIS A 320 -7.45 -4.72 22.65
N LYS A 321 -7.98 -4.59 23.87
CA LYS A 321 -8.87 -3.46 24.25
C LYS A 321 -8.23 -2.08 23.97
N ILE A 322 -6.93 -1.96 24.21
CA ILE A 322 -6.17 -0.73 23.95
C ILE A 322 -6.18 -0.40 22.44
N GLU A 323 -6.02 -1.40 21.59
CA GLU A 323 -6.02 -1.21 20.13
C GLU A 323 -7.39 -0.74 19.62
N THR A 324 -8.48 -1.17 20.26
CA THR A 324 -9.82 -0.64 19.95
C THR A 324 -9.91 0.85 20.26
N ILE A 325 -9.37 1.30 21.41
CA ILE A 325 -9.34 2.72 21.79
C ILE A 325 -8.47 3.51 20.80
N VAL A 326 -7.27 3.01 20.49
CA VAL A 326 -6.36 3.63 19.52
C VAL A 326 -7.02 3.71 18.14
N ARG A 327 -7.77 2.69 17.71
CA ARG A 327 -8.52 2.70 16.45
C ARG A 327 -9.54 3.84 16.42
N TYR A 328 -10.34 4.00 17.48
CA TYR A 328 -11.29 5.12 17.55
C TYR A 328 -10.60 6.48 17.55
N LEU A 329 -9.45 6.60 18.23
CA LEU A 329 -8.62 7.80 18.19
C LEU A 329 -8.10 8.07 16.76
N CYS A 330 -7.59 7.07 16.06
CA CYS A 330 -7.14 7.19 14.67
C CYS A 330 -8.27 7.62 13.73
N ILE A 331 -9.48 7.04 13.88
CA ILE A 331 -10.67 7.44 13.12
C ILE A 331 -10.97 8.92 13.39
N PHE A 332 -11.05 9.31 14.66
CA PHE A 332 -11.34 10.70 15.05
C PHE A 332 -10.30 11.67 14.47
N LEU A 333 -9.01 11.39 14.63
CA LEU A 333 -7.93 12.24 14.13
C LEU A 333 -7.93 12.33 12.60
N TYR A 334 -8.18 11.22 11.90
CA TYR A 334 -8.24 11.22 10.45
C TYR A 334 -9.46 11.97 9.92
N SER A 335 -10.62 11.79 10.55
CA SER A 335 -11.82 12.57 10.22
C SER A 335 -11.61 14.07 10.48
N LEU A 336 -10.99 14.42 11.60
CA LEU A 336 -10.64 15.81 11.91
C LEU A 336 -9.70 16.40 10.86
N PHE A 337 -8.67 15.67 10.45
CA PHE A 337 -7.76 16.07 9.37
C PHE A 337 -8.50 16.35 8.06
N LEU A 338 -9.38 15.44 7.63
CA LEU A 338 -10.18 15.64 6.41
C LEU A 338 -11.12 16.84 6.52
N VAL A 339 -11.83 16.99 7.64
CA VAL A 339 -12.76 18.12 7.88
C VAL A 339 -12.01 19.45 7.84
N ILE A 340 -10.87 19.57 8.52
CA ILE A 340 -10.05 20.78 8.51
C ILE A 340 -9.61 21.09 7.08
N THR A 341 -9.07 20.10 6.37
CA THR A 341 -8.52 20.30 5.03
C THR A 341 -9.62 20.70 4.03
N ILE A 342 -10.77 20.03 4.05
CA ILE A 342 -11.92 20.36 3.20
C ILE A 342 -12.45 21.75 3.54
N THR A 343 -12.55 22.10 4.82
CA THR A 343 -13.00 23.43 5.25
C THR A 343 -12.06 24.52 4.72
N LEU A 344 -10.74 24.32 4.83
CA LEU A 344 -9.75 25.25 4.28
C LEU A 344 -9.87 25.37 2.75
N VAL A 345 -10.08 24.26 2.04
CA VAL A 345 -10.29 24.26 0.59
C VAL A 345 -11.53 25.07 0.19
N ILE A 346 -12.63 24.93 0.94
CA ILE A 346 -13.88 25.66 0.68
C ILE A 346 -13.69 27.16 0.94
N LEU A 347 -13.07 27.53 2.07
CA LEU A 347 -12.91 28.91 2.49
C LEU A 347 -11.85 29.69 1.69
N ARG A 348 -10.85 29.00 1.14
CA ARG A 348 -9.75 29.65 0.44
C ARG A 348 -10.08 29.89 -1.03
N ALA A 349 -9.92 31.14 -1.47
CA ALA A 349 -10.05 31.48 -2.88
C ALA A 349 -8.85 30.92 -3.68
N PRO A 350 -9.05 30.44 -4.93
CA PRO A 350 -7.96 29.91 -5.77
C PRO A 350 -6.80 30.90 -6.04
N HIS A 351 -7.06 32.20 -5.93
CA HIS A 351 -6.07 33.27 -6.13
C HIS A 351 -5.40 33.75 -4.83
N SER A 352 -5.66 33.08 -3.70
CA SER A 352 -5.05 33.46 -2.43
C SER A 352 -3.53 33.29 -2.49
N GLU A 353 -2.81 34.10 -1.73
CA GLU A 353 -1.38 33.89 -1.47
C GLU A 353 -1.16 32.60 -0.66
N PRO A 354 -0.08 31.83 -0.88
CA PRO A 354 0.23 30.62 -0.11
C PRO A 354 0.45 30.93 1.39
N LEU A 355 0.20 29.96 2.30
CA LEU A 355 0.41 30.19 3.75
C LEU A 355 1.88 30.23 4.14
N TRP A 356 2.75 29.79 3.25
CA TRP A 356 4.20 29.88 3.41
C TRP A 356 4.81 30.53 2.16
N SER A 357 5.93 31.22 2.33
CA SER A 357 6.70 31.73 1.20
C SER A 357 7.46 30.58 0.54
N SER A 358 7.22 30.31 -0.74
CA SER A 358 8.11 29.51 -1.58
C SER A 358 8.96 30.47 -2.43
N LYS A 359 10.20 30.11 -2.76
CA LYS A 359 11.01 30.87 -3.73
C LYS A 359 10.43 30.79 -5.17
N CYS A 360 9.38 30.00 -5.37
CA CYS A 360 8.84 29.55 -6.65
C CYS A 360 7.36 29.95 -6.84
N SER A 361 6.94 31.05 -6.20
CA SER A 361 5.57 31.57 -6.21
C SER A 361 5.18 32.22 -7.53
#